data_AF-A0A956GNC9-F1
#
_entry.id   AF-A0A956GNC9-F1
#
_cell.length_a   1.000
_cell.length_b   1.000
_cell.length_c   1.000
_cell.angle_alpha   90.00
_cell.angle_beta   90.00
_cell.angle_gamma   90.00
#
_symmetry.space_group_name_H-M   'P 1'
#
loop_
_entity.id
_entity.type
_entity.pdbx_description
1 polymer ?
#
loop_
_entity_poly.entity_id
_entity_poly.type
_entity_poly.pdbx_seq_one_letter_code
_entity_poly.pdbx_strand_id
1 'polypeptide(L)' 'MHRALRPDAGPEAVCDAVARRLGLAAGAAAAPARNAPCPCGSGKKYKRCCGAG' A
#
# COMPACT_ATOMS: atom_id res chain seq x y z
N MET A 1 18.33 -20.21 -4.04
CA MET A 1 17.31 -20.72 -3.09
C MET A 1 17.60 -20.36 -1.62
N HIS A 2 18.37 -19.32 -1.29
CA HIS A 2 18.38 -18.76 0.08
C HIS A 2 18.57 -17.25 0.03
N ARG A 3 17.47 -16.49 0.16
CA ARG A 3 17.53 -15.03 0.29
C ARG A 3 17.91 -14.72 1.73
N ALA A 4 19.18 -14.43 1.97
CA ALA A 4 19.67 -13.95 3.25
C ALA A 4 18.89 -12.69 3.65
N LEU A 5 18.26 -12.72 4.82
CA LEU A 5 17.60 -11.57 5.43
C LEU A 5 18.68 -10.51 5.72
N ARG A 6 18.43 -9.26 5.31
CA ARG A 6 19.40 -8.16 5.45
C ARG A 6 19.62 -7.88 6.96
N PRO A 7 20.89 -7.80 7.44
CA PRO A 7 21.19 -7.65 8.86
C PRO A 7 20.87 -6.27 9.46
N ASP A 8 20.55 -5.26 8.65
CA ASP A 8 20.21 -3.89 9.09
C ASP A 8 18.70 -3.57 8.92
N ALA A 9 17.84 -4.55 9.21
CA ALA A 9 16.41 -4.32 9.32
C ALA A 9 16.11 -3.72 10.70
N GLY A 10 16.06 -2.38 10.78
CA GLY A 10 15.58 -1.67 11.96
C GLY A 10 14.14 -2.08 12.36
N PRO A 11 13.62 -1.64 13.52
CA PRO A 11 12.32 -2.10 14.04
C PRO A 11 11.16 -1.91 13.05
N GLU A 12 11.24 -0.92 12.16
CA GLU A 12 10.28 -0.70 11.05
C GLU A 12 10.19 -1.90 10.09
N ALA A 13 11.30 -2.58 9.82
CA ALA A 13 11.34 -3.76 8.95
C ALA A 13 10.77 -5.01 9.63
N VAL A 14 10.74 -5.06 10.97
CA VAL A 14 10.05 -6.11 11.73
C VAL A 14 8.54 -5.98 11.52
N CYS A 15 8.00 -4.76 11.59
CA CYS A 15 6.59 -4.49 11.32
C CYS A 15 6.18 -4.86 9.89
N ASP A 16 6.96 -4.47 8.87
CA ASP A 16 6.70 -4.86 7.46
C ASP A 16 6.73 -6.38 7.26
N ALA A 17 7.72 -7.07 7.84
CA ALA A 17 7.84 -8.52 7.72
C ALA A 17 6.67 -9.26 8.39
N VAL A 18 6.19 -8.78 9.55
CA VAL A 18 5.01 -9.32 10.23
C VAL A 18 3.75 -9.08 9.41
N ALA A 19 3.56 -7.87 8.87
CA ALA A 19 2.42 -7.56 8.00
C ALA A 19 2.39 -8.46 6.75
N ARG A 20 3.54 -8.72 6.14
CA ARG A 20 3.66 -9.63 4.99
C ARG A 20 3.41 -11.09 5.33
N ARG A 21 3.86 -11.55 6.51
CA ARG A 21 3.62 -12.93 6.98
C ARG A 21 2.17 -13.17 7.37
N LEU A 22 1.52 -12.17 7.96
CA LEU A 22 0.13 -12.24 8.36
C LEU A 22 -0.85 -11.85 7.23
N GLY A 23 -0.33 -11.42 6.08
CA GLY A 23 -1.16 -11.02 4.93
C GLY A 23 -1.90 -9.69 5.11
N LEU A 24 -1.53 -8.86 6.10
CA LEU A 24 -2.13 -7.55 6.37
C LEU A 24 -1.50 -6.42 5.54
N ALA A 25 -1.32 -6.64 4.23
CA ALA A 25 -1.05 -5.53 3.32
C ALA A 25 -2.36 -4.74 3.11
N ALA A 26 -2.62 -3.81 4.02
CA ALA A 26 -3.84 -3.02 4.05
C ALA A 26 -3.91 -2.06 2.85
N GLY A 27 -4.64 -2.49 1.83
CA GLY A 27 -5.09 -1.68 0.71
C GLY A 27 -6.40 -2.20 0.15
N ALA A 28 -7.25 -2.80 0.99
CA ALA A 28 -8.60 -3.21 0.62
C ALA A 28 -9.46 -1.94 0.46
N ALA A 29 -9.33 -1.31 -0.70
CA ALA A 29 -10.07 -0.12 -1.05
C ALA A 29 -11.52 -0.50 -1.31
N ALA A 30 -12.38 -0.23 -0.31
CA ALA A 30 -13.71 0.27 -0.62
C ALA A 30 -13.59 1.32 -1.74
N ALA A 31 -14.57 1.37 -2.65
CA ALA A 31 -14.53 2.30 -3.78
C ALA A 31 -14.08 3.69 -3.28
N PRO A 32 -12.96 4.23 -3.82
CA PRO A 32 -12.36 5.43 -3.26
C PRO A 32 -13.41 6.55 -3.24
N ALA A 33 -13.51 7.25 -2.12
CA ALA A 33 -14.40 8.40 -2.02
C ALA A 33 -14.07 9.37 -3.16
N ARG A 34 -15.08 9.99 -3.77
CA ARG A 34 -14.92 10.87 -4.95
C ARG A 34 -13.87 11.98 -4.74
N ASN A 35 -13.67 12.44 -3.50
CA ASN A 35 -12.66 13.44 -3.16
C ASN A 35 -11.31 12.88 -2.65
N ALA A 36 -11.19 11.58 -2.40
CA ALA A 36 -9.95 10.95 -1.94
C ALA A 36 -8.85 10.99 -3.02
N PRO A 37 -7.57 10.87 -2.66
CA PRO A 37 -6.49 10.69 -3.64
C PRO A 37 -6.73 9.43 -4.49
N CYS A 38 -6.40 9.51 -5.78
CA CYS A 38 -6.59 8.41 -6.72
C CYS A 38 -5.70 7.23 -6.34
N PRO A 39 -6.26 6.01 -6.19
CA PRO A 39 -5.45 4.81 -5.93
C PRO A 39 -4.55 4.41 -7.10
N CYS A 40 -4.73 5.05 -8.27
CA CYS A 40 -3.85 4.92 -9.43
C CYS A 40 -2.47 5.60 -9.27
N GLY A 41 -2.23 6.30 -8.16
CA GLY A 41 -0.94 6.96 -7.90
C GLY A 41 -0.72 8.29 -8.61
N SER A 42 -1.74 8.84 -9.29
CA SER A 42 -1.60 10.12 -10.01
C SER A 42 -1.56 11.37 -9.12
N GLY A 43 -1.80 11.22 -7.80
CA GLY A 43 -1.91 12.34 -6.85
C GLY A 43 -3.17 13.21 -7.03
N LYS A 44 -4.00 12.96 -8.04
CA LYS A 44 -5.24 13.70 -8.30
C LYS A 44 -6.39 13.14 -7.44
N LYS A 45 -7.41 13.95 -7.14
CA LYS A 45 -8.65 13.44 -6.51
C LYS A 45 -9.33 12.42 -7.44
N TYR A 46 -9.88 11.35 -6.87
CA TYR A 46 -10.45 10.23 -7.62
C TYR A 46 -11.48 10.66 -8.67
N LYS A 47 -12.41 11.55 -8.33
CA LYS A 47 -13.42 12.11 -9.27
C LYS A 47 -12.86 12.91 -10.45
N ARG A 48 -11.56 13.23 -10.44
CA ARG A 48 -10.86 13.96 -11.52
C ARG A 48 -9.81 13.10 -12.23
N CYS A 49 -9.80 11.80 -11.95
CA CYS A 49 -8.87 10.85 -12.53
C CYS A 49 -9.64 9.59 -12.92
N CYS A 50 -9.45 8.45 -12.26
CA CYS A 50 -10.14 7.20 -12.59
C CYS A 50 -11.67 7.22 -12.37
N GLY A 51 -12.19 8.18 -11.59
CA GLY A 51 -13.62 8.36 -11.36
C GLY A 51 -14.25 9.47 -12.20
N ALA A 52 -13.50 10.06 -13.15
CA ALA A 52 -14.05 10.96 -14.16
C ALA A 52 -14.57 10.09 -15.32
N GLY A 53 -15.83 9.70 -15.23
CA GLY A 53 -16.65 9.34 -16.38
C GLY A 53 -17.48 10.54 -16.78
#